data_AF-A0A7X7L0N3-F1
#
_entry.id   AF-A0A7X7L0N3-F1
#
_cell.length_a   1.000
_cell.length_b   1.000
_cell.length_c   1.000
_cell.angle_alpha   90.00
_cell.angle_beta   90.00
_cell.angle_gamma   90.00
#
_symmetry.space_group_name_H-M   'P 1'
#
loop_
_entity.id
_entity.type
_entity.pdbx_description
1 polymer ?
#
loop_
_entity_poly.entity_id
_entity_poly.type
_entity_poly.pdbx_seq_one_letter_code
_entity_poly.pdbx_strand_id
1 'polypeptide(L)'
;MRSLKGSLSRDKGVDSACLSELSSALHRIKGGAGFFGLNHIATHAATLEELLLKPLEDVQRNLDRIQQTLKELEGCVEEIPSGAELEEKRRA
;
A
#
# COMPACT_ATOMS: atom_id res chain seq x y z
N MET A 1 -13.15 -1.86 -15.23
CA MET A 1 -12.37 -1.78 -13.98
C MET A 1 -12.77 -2.96 -13.11
N ARG A 2 -11.87 -3.92 -12.85
CA ARG A 2 -12.20 -5.11 -12.03
C ARG A 2 -12.09 -4.73 -10.55
N SER A 3 -13.17 -4.99 -9.82
CA SER A 3 -13.33 -4.72 -8.40
C SER A 3 -12.35 -5.56 -7.57
N LEU A 4 -11.50 -4.91 -6.77
CA LEU A 4 -10.54 -5.53 -5.83
C LEU A 4 -11.22 -6.25 -4.65
N LYS A 5 -12.55 -6.21 -4.54
CA LYS A 5 -13.33 -6.84 -3.46
C LYS A 5 -13.42 -8.37 -3.54
N GLY A 6 -12.95 -8.99 -4.63
CA GLY A 6 -13.07 -10.45 -4.84
C GLY A 6 -11.87 -11.28 -4.37
N SER A 7 -10.72 -10.67 -4.06
CA SER A 7 -9.46 -11.41 -3.86
C SER A 7 -9.18 -11.81 -2.40
N LEU A 8 -10.05 -11.44 -1.46
CA LEU A 8 -9.87 -11.68 -0.02
C LEU A 8 -10.94 -12.64 0.55
N SER A 9 -11.40 -13.60 -0.26
CA SER A 9 -12.19 -14.72 0.24
C SER A 9 -11.28 -15.69 1.01
N ARG A 10 -11.66 -15.93 2.27
CA ARG A 10 -11.00 -16.70 3.34
C ARG A 10 -10.63 -18.17 3.05
N ASP A 11 -10.67 -18.61 1.78
CA ASP A 11 -10.73 -20.04 1.40
C ASP A 11 -9.68 -20.48 0.36
N LYS A 12 -8.72 -19.62 0.00
CA LYS A 12 -7.53 -20.06 -0.74
C LYS A 12 -6.31 -19.53 -0.01
N GLY A 13 -5.44 -20.44 0.41
CA GLY A 13 -4.20 -20.10 1.10
C GLY A 13 -3.50 -18.95 0.37
N VAL A 14 -3.06 -17.95 1.13
CA VAL A 14 -2.26 -16.85 0.60
C VAL A 14 -1.06 -17.47 -0.11
N ASP A 15 -1.04 -17.37 -1.43
CA ASP A 15 0.02 -17.92 -2.27
C ASP A 15 1.25 -17.01 -2.18
N SER A 16 2.44 -17.61 -2.06
CA SER A 16 3.72 -16.91 -2.08
C SER A 16 3.87 -16.04 -3.32
N ALA A 17 3.29 -16.44 -4.46
CA ALA A 17 3.27 -15.64 -5.66
C ALA A 17 2.51 -14.31 -5.47
N CYS A 18 1.35 -14.35 -4.82
CA CYS A 18 0.54 -13.16 -4.53
C CYS A 18 1.26 -12.19 -3.59
N LEU A 19 1.92 -12.71 -2.55
CA LEU A 19 2.74 -11.89 -1.65
C LEU A 19 3.89 -11.20 -2.37
N SER A 20 4.56 -11.92 -3.28
CA SER A 20 5.64 -11.37 -4.10
C SER A 20 5.16 -10.25 -5.03
N GLU A 21 3.99 -10.42 -5.66
CA GLU A 21 3.38 -9.39 -6.50
C GLU A 21 3.04 -8.13 -5.68
N LEU A 22 2.47 -8.32 -4.49
CA LEU A 22 2.11 -7.21 -3.59
C LEU A 22 3.35 -6.47 -3.09
N SER A 23 4.40 -7.20 -2.68
CA SER A 23 5.69 -6.61 -2.33
C SER A 23 6.27 -5.79 -3.48
N SER A 24 6.19 -6.29 -4.71
CA SER A 24 6.67 -5.57 -5.91
C SER A 24 5.85 -4.32 -6.22
N ALA A 25 4.55 -4.31 -5.91
CA ALA A 25 3.73 -3.11 -6.01
C ALA A 25 4.13 -2.06 -4.96
N LEU A 26 4.33 -2.48 -3.71
CA LEU A 26 4.76 -1.60 -2.62
C LEU A 26 6.16 -1.03 -2.86
N HIS A 27 7.08 -1.81 -3.43
CA HIS A 27 8.39 -1.33 -3.84
C HIS A 27 8.30 -0.15 -4.81
N ARG A 28 7.39 -0.24 -5.79
CA ARG A 28 7.14 0.84 -6.77
C ARG A 28 6.51 2.06 -6.13
N ILE A 29 5.55 1.86 -5.21
CA ILE A 29 4.92 2.94 -4.45
C ILE A 29 5.97 3.66 -3.59
N LYS A 30 6.80 2.90 -2.85
CA LYS A 30 7.92 3.42 -2.07
C LYS A 30 8.86 4.27 -2.93
N GLY A 31 9.30 3.73 -4.07
CA GLY A 31 10.19 4.43 -4.99
C GLY A 31 9.58 5.72 -5.54
N GLY A 32 8.34 5.66 -6.02
CA GLY A 32 7.62 6.83 -6.53
C GLY A 32 7.38 7.88 -5.45
N ALA A 33 6.86 7.48 -4.28
CA ALA A 33 6.62 8.38 -3.16
C ALA A 33 7.91 9.04 -2.66
N GLY A 34 9.01 8.27 -2.58
CA GLY A 34 10.33 8.81 -2.24
C GLY A 34 10.82 9.83 -3.25
N PHE A 35 10.63 9.57 -4.55
CA PHE A 35 10.99 10.52 -5.62
C PHE A 35 10.23 11.85 -5.53
N PHE A 36 8.93 11.80 -5.19
CA PHE A 36 8.10 13.00 -5.02
C PHE A 36 8.18 13.64 -3.63
N GLY A 37 9.05 13.15 -2.73
CA GLY A 37 9.20 13.68 -1.37
C GLY A 37 8.04 13.36 -0.42
N LEU A 38 7.16 12.42 -0.80
CA LEU A 38 6.02 11.95 -0.01
C LEU A 38 6.49 10.93 1.06
N ASN A 39 7.31 11.40 1.99
CA ASN A 39 8.06 10.55 2.93
C ASN A 39 7.17 9.64 3.79
N HIS A 40 5.98 10.11 4.19
CA HIS A 40 5.03 9.32 4.98
C HIS A 40 4.54 8.10 4.19
N ILE A 41 4.12 8.30 2.94
CA ILE A 41 3.68 7.23 2.03
C ILE A 41 4.83 6.27 1.74
N ALA A 42 6.03 6.79 1.48
CA ALA A 42 7.22 5.97 1.25
C ALA A 42 7.54 5.07 2.45
N THR A 43 7.40 5.60 3.66
CA THR A 43 7.66 4.87 4.92
C THR A 43 6.66 3.75 5.16
N HIS A 44 5.36 4.02 4.99
CA HIS A 44 4.33 2.99 5.13
C HIS A 44 4.45 1.91 4.05
N ALA A 45 4.74 2.30 2.80
CA ALA A 45 4.98 1.35 1.72
C ALA A 45 6.20 0.45 1.97
N ALA A 46 7.30 1.02 2.49
CA ALA A 46 8.49 0.24 2.87
C ALA A 46 8.19 -0.73 4.02
N THR A 47 7.44 -0.30 5.03
CA THR A 47 7.06 -1.15 6.17
C THR A 47 6.22 -2.35 5.70
N LEU A 48 5.28 -2.13 4.78
CA LEU A 48 4.47 -3.21 4.19
C LEU A 48 5.31 -4.14 3.32
N GLU A 49 6.21 -3.60 2.50
CA GLU A 49 7.14 -4.40 1.68
C GLU A 49 7.97 -5.33 2.55
N GLU A 50 8.57 -4.82 3.63
CA GLU A 50 9.36 -5.61 4.58
C GLU A 50 8.55 -6.70 5.28
N LEU A 51 7.28 -6.43 5.62
CA LEU A 51 6.40 -7.41 6.26
C LEU A 51 6.01 -8.54 5.30
N LEU A 52 5.81 -8.25 4.02
CA LEU A 52 5.36 -9.23 3.02
C LEU A 52 6.50 -10.06 2.42
N LEU A 53 7.76 -9.64 2.57
CA LEU A 53 8.94 -10.43 2.21
C LEU A 53 9.26 -11.55 3.22
N LYS A 54 8.57 -11.58 4.36
CA LYS A 54 8.76 -12.60 5.39
C LYS A 54 8.11 -13.94 5.00
N PRO A 55 8.51 -15.05 5.65
CA PRO A 55 7.82 -16.32 5.51
C PRO A 55 6.31 -16.20 5.74
N LEU A 56 5.51 -17.03 5.06
CA LEU A 56 4.05 -16.95 5.12
C LEU A 56 3.49 -17.00 6.55
N GLU A 57 4.09 -17.80 7.43
CA GLU A 57 3.72 -17.89 8.85
C GLU A 57 3.89 -16.56 9.59
N ASP A 58 4.93 -15.80 9.28
CA ASP A 58 5.18 -14.48 9.87
C ASP A 58 4.23 -13.44 9.29
N VAL A 59 3.94 -13.52 7.99
CA VAL A 59 2.91 -12.67 7.36
C VAL A 59 1.56 -12.90 8.04
N GLN A 60 1.19 -14.16 8.26
CA GLN A 60 -0.06 -14.55 8.96
C GLN A 60 -0.10 -14.01 10.39
N ARG A 61 1.01 -14.11 11.14
CA ARG A 61 1.12 -13.56 12.51
C ARG A 61 1.04 -12.03 12.55
N ASN A 62 1.38 -11.35 11.46
CA ASN A 62 1.39 -9.90 11.37
C ASN A 62 0.18 -9.34 10.58
N LEU A 63 -0.86 -10.12 10.31
CA LEU A 63 -2.01 -9.67 9.50
C LEU A 63 -2.66 -8.39 10.04
N ASP A 64 -2.88 -8.30 11.36
CA ASP A 64 -3.49 -7.10 11.96
C ASP A 64 -2.61 -5.86 11.74
N ARG A 65 -1.29 -6.01 11.87
CA ARG A 65 -0.33 -4.94 11.61
C ARG A 65 -0.32 -4.55 10.14
N ILE A 66 -0.30 -5.52 9.23
CA ILE A 66 -0.35 -5.28 7.78
C ILE A 66 -1.63 -4.52 7.42
N GLN A 67 -2.78 -4.92 7.95
CA GLN A 67 -4.05 -4.24 7.73
C GLN A 67 -4.04 -2.80 8.27
N GLN A 68 -3.52 -2.60 9.47
CA GLN A 68 -3.41 -1.27 10.07
C GLN A 68 -2.50 -0.35 9.23
N THR A 69 -1.33 -0.82 8.82
CA THR A 69 -0.40 -0.03 8.00
C THR A 69 -0.96 0.24 6.59
N LEU A 70 -1.73 -0.69 6.01
CA LEU A 70 -2.45 -0.44 4.75
C LEU A 70 -3.46 0.70 4.90
N LYS A 71 -4.23 0.71 5.99
CA LYS A 71 -5.20 1.77 6.27
C LYS A 71 -4.53 3.14 6.46
N GLU A 72 -3.39 3.18 7.12
CA GLU A 72 -2.59 4.40 7.26
C GLU A 72 -2.07 4.90 5.91
N LEU A 73 -1.57 3.99 5.07
CA LEU A 73 -1.13 4.31 3.72
C LEU A 73 -2.27 4.85 2.86
N GLU A 74 -3.45 4.25 2.92
CA GLU A 74 -4.66 4.72 2.24
C GLU A 74 -5.04 6.13 2.69
N GLY A 75 -5.04 6.39 4.00
CA GLY A 75 -5.30 7.73 4.55
C GLY A 75 -4.33 8.78 4.03
N CYS A 76 -3.02 8.48 4.00
CA CYS A 76 -2.03 9.41 3.45
C CYS A 76 -2.24 9.69 1.95
N VAL A 77 -2.73 8.72 1.19
CA VAL A 77 -3.00 8.89 -0.25
C VAL A 77 -4.25 9.74 -0.47
N GLU A 78 -5.29 9.56 0.35
CA GLU A 78 -6.52 10.37 0.32
C GLU A 78 -6.27 11.84 0.64
N GLU A 79 -5.26 12.14 1.47
CA GLU A 79 -4.85 13.51 1.79
C GLU A 79 -4.10 14.21 0.64
N ILE A 80 -3.65 13.49 -0.38
CA ILE A 80 -3.01 14.12 -1.55
C ILE A 80 -4.08 14.88 -2.33
N PRO A 81 -3.99 16.22 -2.42
CA PRO A 81 -4.94 17.01 -3.18
C PRO A 81 -4.88 16.60 -4.65
N SER A 82 -6.05 16.43 -5.24
CA SER A 82 -6.18 16.18 -6.67
C SER A 82 -5.65 17.38 -7.46
N GLY A 83 -5.20 17.14 -8.70
CA GLY A 83 -4.73 18.21 -9.58
C GLY A 83 -5.75 19.34 -9.78
N ALA A 84 -7.05 19.02 -9.74
CA ALA A 84 -8.13 19.99 -9.85
C ALA A 84 -8.18 20.95 -8.64
N GLU A 85 -8.00 20.45 -7.42
CA GLU A 85 -8.00 21.25 -6.19
C GLU A 85 -6.78 22.18 -6.10
N LEU A 86 -5.65 21.73 -6.65
CA LEU A 86 -4.44 22.56 -6.75
C LEU A 86 -4.59 23.69 -7.78
N GLU A 87 -5.25 23.44 -8.90
CA GLU A 87 -5.53 24.48 -9.90
C GLU A 87 -6.55 25.51 -9.40
N GLU A 88 -7.57 25.10 -8.65
CA GLU A 88 -8.56 26.00 -8.05
C GLU A 88 -7.92 26.90 -6.98
N LYS A 89 -7.07 26.35 -6.11
CA LYS A 89 -6.27 27.14 -5.15
C LYS A 89 -5.28 28.11 -5.80
N ARG A 90 -4.84 27.87 -7.03
CA ARG A 90 -3.97 28.81 -7.77
C ARG A 90 -4.73 29.94 -8.46
N ARG A 91 -6.04 29.80 -8.65
CA ARG A 91 -6.91 30.80 -9.29
C ARG A 91 -7.65 31.70 -8.29
N ALA A 92 -7.75 31.27 -7.02
CA ALA A 92 -8.26 32.06 -5.90
C ALA A 92 -7.15 32.95 -5.30
#